data_AF-A0A4R6SDB1-F1
#
_entry.id   AF-A0A4R6SDB1-F1
#
_cell.length_a   1.000
_cell.length_b   1.000
_cell.length_c   1.000
_cell.angle_alpha   90.00
_cell.angle_beta   90.00
_cell.angle_gamma   90.00
#
_symmetry.space_group_name_H-M   'P 1'
#
loop_
_entity.id
_entity.type
_entity.pdbx_description
1 polymer ?
#
loop_
_entity_poly.entity_id
_entity_poly.type
_entity_poly.pdbx_seq_one_letter_code
_entity_poly.pdbx_strand_id
1 'polypeptide(L)'
;MISAIVIGVNPVADGVESVSDQPDSKYVPVVDAFGRPRLLGINLSDDDRHVLISTPPGEAVLIAPDTVEELVTALRELRAEAVNRAARR
;
A
#
# COMPACT_ATOMS: atom_id res chain seq x y z
N MET A 1 -2.19 -2.57 24.80
CA MET A 1 -3.52 -2.53 24.17
C MET A 1 -3.27 -2.31 22.68
N ILE A 2 -3.35 -3.35 21.86
CA ILE A 2 -3.04 -3.24 20.43
C ILE A 2 -4.35 -2.95 19.70
N SER A 3 -4.44 -1.74 19.13
CA SER A 3 -5.51 -1.35 18.21
C SER A 3 -5.13 -1.88 16.83
N ALA A 4 -5.73 -2.98 16.39
CA ALA A 4 -5.52 -3.48 15.05
C ALA A 4 -6.10 -2.48 14.03
N ILE A 5 -5.30 -2.09 13.04
CA ILE A 5 -5.80 -1.37 11.88
C ILE A 5 -6.45 -2.41 10.96
N VAL A 6 -7.78 -2.38 10.87
CA VAL A 6 -8.52 -3.24 9.94
C VAL A 6 -8.54 -2.54 8.58
N ILE A 7 -7.68 -2.98 7.67
CA ILE A 7 -7.73 -2.58 6.26
C ILE A 7 -8.80 -3.46 5.60
N GLY A 8 -9.94 -2.87 5.27
CA GLY A 8 -11.03 -3.57 4.58
C GLY A 8 -10.59 -4.02 3.20
N VAL A 9 -10.56 -5.33 2.98
CA VAL A 9 -10.37 -5.95 1.66
C VAL A 9 -11.54 -5.58 0.75
N ASN A 10 -11.26 -4.86 -0.33
CA ASN A 10 -12.19 -4.73 -1.45
C ASN A 10 -12.09 -6.03 -2.27
N PRO A 11 -13.17 -6.82 -2.44
CA PRO A 11 -13.13 -7.99 -3.32
C PRO A 11 -12.76 -7.49 -4.72
N VAL A 12 -11.61 -7.94 -5.22
CA VAL A 12 -11.02 -7.49 -6.48
C VAL A 12 -12.07 -7.59 -7.59
N ALA A 13 -12.47 -6.43 -8.11
CA ALA A 13 -13.05 -6.32 -9.43
C ALA A 13 -11.97 -6.76 -10.43
N ASP A 14 -12.30 -7.66 -11.34
CA ASP A 14 -11.44 -8.10 -12.44
C ASP A 14 -10.73 -6.90 -13.09
N GLY A 15 -9.43 -6.70 -12.81
CA GLY A 15 -8.67 -5.61 -13.42
C GLY A 15 -7.64 -4.86 -12.57
N VAL A 16 -7.29 -5.30 -11.36
CA VAL A 16 -6.12 -4.70 -10.66
C VAL A 16 -4.85 -5.21 -11.34
N GLU A 17 -4.32 -4.40 -12.27
CA GLU A 17 -2.99 -4.57 -12.85
C GLU A 17 -1.96 -4.76 -11.75
N SER A 18 -0.95 -5.58 -12.02
CA SER A 18 0.18 -5.76 -11.12
C SER A 18 0.77 -4.40 -10.79
N VAL A 19 0.63 -3.97 -9.53
CA VAL A 19 1.20 -2.72 -9.01
C VAL A 19 2.73 -2.71 -9.10
N SER A 20 3.35 -3.78 -9.62
CA SER A 20 4.79 -3.89 -9.82
C SER A 20 5.38 -2.98 -10.88
N ASP A 21 4.60 -2.52 -11.85
CA ASP A 21 5.14 -1.91 -13.08
C ASP A 21 5.05 -0.37 -13.10
N GLN A 22 4.57 0.24 -12.02
CA GLN A 22 4.50 1.69 -11.87
C GLN A 22 5.79 2.23 -11.23
N PRO A 23 6.36 3.35 -11.73
CA PRO A 23 7.68 3.83 -11.30
C PRO A 23 7.74 4.29 -9.84
N ASP A 24 6.59 4.63 -9.25
CA ASP A 24 6.50 5.20 -7.91
C ASP A 24 6.05 4.15 -6.87
N SER A 25 5.98 2.86 -7.25
CA SER A 25 5.61 1.79 -6.32
C SER A 25 6.52 1.74 -5.10
N LYS A 26 5.91 1.76 -3.91
CA LYS A 26 6.58 1.49 -2.63
C LYS A 26 6.17 0.12 -2.13
N TYR A 27 7.09 -0.56 -1.46
CA TYR A 27 6.84 -1.89 -0.89
C TYR A 27 7.16 -1.87 0.60
N VAL A 28 6.21 -2.32 1.41
CA VAL A 28 6.38 -2.42 2.86
C VAL A 28 6.42 -3.90 3.24
N PRO A 29 7.44 -4.38 3.97
CA PRO A 29 7.49 -5.76 4.42
C PRO A 29 6.40 -6.00 5.46
N VAL A 30 5.58 -7.02 5.24
CA VAL A 30 4.46 -7.38 6.12
C VAL A 30 4.42 -8.89 6.31
N VAL A 31 3.54 -9.35 7.18
CA VAL A 31 3.32 -10.78 7.43
C VAL A 31 1.86 -11.11 7.15
N ASP A 32 1.57 -12.21 6.47
CA ASP A 32 0.17 -12.66 6.33
C ASP A 32 -0.38 -13.24 7.63
N ALA A 33 -1.68 -13.55 7.65
CA ALA A 33 -2.33 -14.19 8.79
C ALA A 33 -1.74 -15.55 9.20
N PHE A 34 -0.92 -16.17 8.34
CA PHE A 34 -0.26 -17.46 8.58
C PHE A 34 1.21 -17.31 9.02
N GLY A 35 1.69 -16.07 9.24
CA GLY A 35 3.07 -15.83 9.66
C GLY A 35 4.08 -15.79 8.51
N ARG A 36 3.64 -15.80 7.25
CA ARG A 36 4.53 -15.82 6.08
C ARG A 36 4.94 -14.40 5.68
N PRO A 37 6.24 -14.14 5.44
CA PRO A 37 6.71 -12.83 5.02
C PRO A 37 6.21 -12.50 3.62
N ARG A 38 5.75 -11.26 3.43
CA ARG A 38 5.11 -10.75 2.22
C ARG A 38 5.52 -9.29 2.01
N LEU A 39 5.29 -8.77 0.80
CA LEU A 39 5.40 -7.34 0.50
C LEU A 39 4.03 -6.76 0.25
N LEU A 40 3.71 -5.65 0.92
CA LEU A 40 2.54 -4.84 0.65
C LEU A 40 2.91 -3.80 -0.40
N GLY A 41 2.36 -3.95 -1.61
CA GLY A 41 2.54 -2.97 -2.68
C GLY A 41 1.63 -1.76 -2.47
N ILE A 42 2.21 -0.57 -2.54
CA ILE A 42 1.55 0.72 -2.33
C ILE A 42 1.90 1.64 -3.49
N ASN A 43 0.90 2.30 -4.06
CA ASN A 43 1.10 3.21 -5.18
C ASN A 43 0.20 4.44 -5.14
N LEU A 44 0.49 5.41 -6.00
CA LEU A 44 -0.46 6.43 -6.39
C LEU A 44 -1.35 5.92 -7.53
N SER A 45 -2.60 6.36 -7.54
CA SER A 45 -3.45 6.26 -8.73
C SER A 45 -2.93 7.17 -9.84
N ASP A 46 -3.32 6.87 -11.08
CA ASP A 46 -2.91 7.65 -12.26
C ASP A 46 -3.34 9.12 -12.22
N ASP A 47 -4.42 9.43 -11.48
CA ASP A 47 -4.91 10.79 -11.27
C ASP A 47 -4.24 11.51 -10.08
N ASP A 48 -3.28 10.86 -9.42
CA ASP A 48 -2.54 11.32 -8.23
C ASP A 48 -3.43 11.66 -7.02
N ARG A 49 -4.70 11.23 -7.01
CA ARG A 49 -5.67 11.57 -5.94
C ARG A 49 -5.85 10.48 -4.89
N HIS A 50 -5.48 9.25 -5.21
CA HIS A 50 -5.71 8.10 -4.36
C HIS A 50 -4.40 7.33 -4.15
N VAL A 51 -4.31 6.66 -3.01
CA VAL A 51 -3.29 5.66 -2.76
C VAL A 51 -3.91 4.29 -2.97
N LEU A 52 -3.29 3.47 -3.81
CA LEU A 52 -3.66 2.10 -4.07
C LEU A 52 -2.82 1.19 -3.18
N ILE A 53 -3.48 0.38 -2.35
CA ILE A 53 -2.83 -0.67 -1.55
C ILE A 53 -3.32 -2.00 -2.08
N SER A 54 -2.42 -2.82 -2.60
CA SER A 54 -2.76 -4.12 -3.17
C SER A 54 -2.58 -5.24 -2.16
N THR A 55 -3.68 -5.89 -1.82
CA THR A 55 -3.69 -7.14 -1.06
C THR A 55 -4.46 -8.20 -1.84
N PRO A 56 -4.01 -9.47 -1.85
CA PRO A 56 -4.79 -10.54 -2.44
C PRO A 56 -6.20 -10.64 -1.84
N PRO A 57 -7.22 -11.01 -2.64
CA PRO A 57 -8.58 -11.15 -2.14
C PRO A 57 -8.66 -12.20 -1.03
N GLY A 58 -9.41 -11.90 0.04
CA GLY A 58 -9.65 -12.82 1.14
C GLY A 58 -8.46 -13.00 2.10
N GLU A 59 -7.36 -12.27 1.91
CA GLU A 59 -6.21 -12.33 2.79
C GLU A 59 -6.14 -11.13 3.74
N ALA A 60 -5.97 -11.41 5.03
CA ALA A 60 -5.64 -10.39 6.01
C ALA A 60 -4.12 -10.23 6.08
N VAL A 61 -3.67 -8.97 6.09
CA VAL A 61 -2.27 -8.60 6.28
C VAL A 61 -2.08 -8.11 7.70
N LEU A 62 -1.08 -8.66 8.39
CA LEU A 62 -0.65 -8.24 9.70
C LEU A 62 0.53 -7.27 9.55
N ILE A 63 0.37 -6.08 10.11
CA ILE A 63 1.39 -5.04 10.12
C ILE A 63 1.88 -4.93 11.55
N ALA A 64 3.16 -5.24 11.76
CA ALA A 64 3.78 -5.11 13.06
C ALA A 64 3.93 -3.62 13.43
N PRO A 65 3.94 -3.26 14.73
CA PRO A 65 3.98 -1.85 15.14
C PRO A 65 5.18 -1.06 14.58
N ASP A 66 6.34 -1.69 14.49
CA ASP A 66 7.55 -1.16 13.85
C ASP A 66 7.37 -0.96 12.34
N THR A 67 6.70 -1.88 11.66
CA THR A 67 6.33 -1.75 10.24
C THR A 67 5.35 -0.59 9.98
N VAL A 68 4.55 -0.18 10.97
CA VAL A 68 3.63 0.98 10.79
C VAL A 68 4.40 2.26 10.47
N GLU A 69 5.57 2.46 11.07
CA GLU A 69 6.40 3.64 10.79
C GLU A 69 6.93 3.63 9.36
N GLU A 70 7.34 2.47 8.86
CA GLU A 70 7.74 2.29 7.46
C GLU A 70 6.58 2.55 6.50
N LEU A 71 5.37 2.05 6.82
CA LEU A 71 4.17 2.31 6.05
C LEU A 71 3.84 3.80 5.98
N VAL A 72 3.88 4.49 7.11
CA VAL A 72 3.63 5.94 7.17
C VAL A 72 4.69 6.70 6.37
N THR A 73 5.95 6.27 6.41
CA THR A 73 7.03 6.88 5.65
C THR A 73 6.80 6.72 4.15
N ALA A 74 6.48 5.51 3.69
CA ALA A 74 6.13 5.25 2.29
C ALA A 74 4.96 6.12 1.81
N LEU A 75 3.90 6.25 2.62
CA LEU A 75 2.75 7.09 2.31
C LEU A 75 3.10 8.59 2.20
N ARG A 76 4.04 9.06 3.03
CA ARG A 76 4.53 10.45 2.97
C ARG A 76 5.34 10.72 1.71
N GLU A 77 6.16 9.76 1.28
CA GLU A 77 6.92 9.86 0.03
C GLU A 77 5.99 9.93 -1.18
N LEU A 78 5.01 9.02 -1.26
CA LEU A 78 4.00 9.04 -2.33
C LEU A 78 3.24 10.38 -2.36
N ARG A 79 2.86 10.91 -1.19
CA ARG A 79 2.24 12.25 -1.14
C ARG A 79 3.17 13.33 -1.69
N ALA A 80 4.45 13.30 -1.36
CA ALA A 80 5.41 14.28 -1.88
C ALA A 80 5.58 14.15 -3.40
N GLU A 81 5.61 12.93 -3.92
CA GLU A 81 5.65 12.64 -5.36
C GLU A 81 4.41 13.18 -6.07
N ALA A 82 3.21 12.92 -5.55
CA ALA A 82 1.95 13.47 -6.09
C ALA A 82 1.95 15.00 -6.15
N VAL A 83 2.39 15.66 -5.07
CA VAL A 83 2.49 17.13 -5.02
C VAL A 83 3.51 17.65 -6.04
N ASN A 84 4.67 17.00 -6.15
CA ASN A 84 5.70 17.39 -7.11
C ASN A 84 5.24 17.22 -8.56
N ARG A 85 4.51 16.14 -8.88
CA ARG A 85 3.91 15.94 -10.21
C ARG A 85 2.88 17.03 -10.53
N ALA A 86 2.00 17.34 -9.57
CA ALA A 86 0.99 18.39 -9.75
C ALA A 86 1.63 19.77 -9.98
N ALA A 87 2.76 20.08 -9.34
CA ALA A 87 3.47 21.34 -9.53
C ALA A 87 4.22 21.46 -10.88
N ARG A 88 4.39 20.34 -11.61
CA ARG A 88 5.06 20.29 -12.92
C ARG A 88 4.08 20.28 -14.10
N ARG A 89 2.77 20.16 -13.83
CA ARG A 89 1.69 20.28 -14.82
C ARG A 89 1.32 21.74 -15.03
#